data_AF-A0A409W5C9-F1
#
_entry.id   AF-A0A409W5C9-F1
#
_cell.length_a   1.000
_cell.length_b   1.000
_cell.length_c   1.000
_cell.angle_alpha   90.00
_cell.angle_beta   90.00
_cell.angle_gamma   90.00
#
_symmetry.space_group_name_H-M   'P 1'
#
loop_
_entity.id
_entity.type
_entity.pdbx_description
1 polymer ?
#
loop_
_entity_poly.entity_id
_entity_poly.type
_entity_poly.pdbx_seq_one_letter_code
_entity_poly.pdbx_strand_id
1 'polypeptide(L)'
;MSTRHEMNLQPLVFYPLLEGFYILALTVRPSSPYRRLIFIPIVSLSLYFLFCSKLSLENFQQTYAAGCRFTSLIFFASTDILLSNPQQDFHHIPPRKRPISDEGLGARFGWALEILFNPRGINYAHEAVTHTTPRPTETTKMAFIRRQLKIHLLWGIFWELCLWSNRYNPYVQQRNTPSDIVGIQNLWRLGIIPYWMSIPFSMEGYYRIASIIAVLGGWSQPRNWPNLFGSFLEAYTVHERTDDLSSFCEIDVATYGIKPFEECSRHTPTLLPRGWD
;
A
#
# COMPACT_ATOMS: atom_id res chain seq x y z
N MET A 1 2.10 25.74 33.86
CA MET A 1 1.36 26.27 32.70
C MET A 1 0.78 25.10 31.93
N SER A 2 -0.54 24.92 31.97
CA SER A 2 -1.24 23.85 31.25
C SER A 2 -1.51 24.32 29.83
N THR A 3 -0.70 23.87 28.88
CA THR A 3 -0.97 24.03 27.46
C THR A 3 -2.21 23.21 27.13
N ARG A 4 -3.37 23.87 26.94
CA ARG A 4 -4.54 23.21 26.34
C ARG A 4 -4.07 22.55 25.06
N HIS A 5 -4.17 21.23 25.00
CA HIS A 5 -4.12 20.52 23.73
C HIS A 5 -5.32 20.99 22.92
N GLU A 6 -5.13 22.02 22.11
CA GLU A 6 -6.05 22.29 21.02
C GLU A 6 -6.00 21.06 20.13
N MET A 7 -7.01 20.19 20.29
CA MET A 7 -7.18 19.06 19.39
C MET A 7 -7.25 19.66 17.99
N ASN A 8 -6.23 19.35 17.19
CA ASN A 8 -6.13 19.83 15.83
C ASN A 8 -7.24 19.11 15.05
N LEU A 9 -8.46 19.68 15.05
CA LEU A 9 -9.65 19.13 14.41
C LEU A 9 -9.48 19.01 12.89
N GLN A 10 -8.46 19.67 12.34
CA GLN A 10 -8.24 19.72 10.90
C GLN A 10 -8.04 18.31 10.31
N PRO A 11 -7.03 17.49 10.66
CA PRO A 11 -6.82 16.22 9.96
C PRO A 11 -8.00 15.26 10.11
N LEU A 12 -8.68 15.28 11.27
CA LEU A 12 -9.83 14.41 11.54
C LEU A 12 -11.03 14.69 10.62
N VAL A 13 -11.22 15.94 10.19
CA VAL A 13 -12.32 16.34 9.30
C VAL A 13 -11.90 16.24 7.83
N PHE A 14 -10.70 16.68 7.50
CA PHE A 14 -10.27 16.77 6.11
C PHE A 14 -9.93 15.41 5.50
N TYR A 15 -9.40 14.49 6.29
CA TYR A 15 -9.13 13.12 5.83
C TYR A 15 -10.39 12.44 5.30
N PRO A 16 -11.47 12.24 6.08
CA PRO A 16 -12.66 11.57 5.59
C PRO A 16 -13.37 12.34 4.47
N LEU A 17 -13.23 13.67 4.43
CA LEU A 17 -13.77 14.49 3.35
C LEU A 17 -13.08 14.17 2.01
N LEU A 18 -11.75 14.14 2.00
CA LEU A 18 -10.96 13.82 0.81
C LEU A 18 -11.21 12.38 0.33
N GLU A 19 -11.26 11.41 1.26
CA GLU A 19 -11.66 10.04 0.94
C GLU A 19 -13.08 9.99 0.37
N GLY A 20 -14.00 10.78 0.93
CA GLY A 20 -15.38 10.89 0.44
C GLY A 20 -15.44 11.39 -1.00
N PHE A 21 -14.66 12.42 -1.35
CA PHE A 21 -14.56 12.88 -2.74
C PHE A 21 -13.97 11.81 -3.66
N TYR A 22 -12.95 11.09 -3.20
CA TYR A 22 -12.36 10.01 -3.98
C TYR A 22 -13.35 8.85 -4.22
N ILE A 23 -14.04 8.38 -3.18
CA ILE A 23 -15.09 7.36 -3.28
C ILE A 23 -16.22 7.84 -4.22
N LEU A 24 -16.62 9.12 -4.10
CA LEU A 24 -17.63 9.70 -4.98
C LEU A 24 -17.17 9.65 -6.45
N ALA A 25 -15.91 10.02 -6.73
CA ALA A 25 -15.34 9.97 -8.07
C ALA A 25 -15.27 8.53 -8.63
N LEU A 26 -14.99 7.54 -7.77
CA LEU A 26 -15.04 6.13 -8.14
C LEU A 26 -16.47 5.62 -8.33
N THR A 27 -17.48 6.24 -7.71
CA THR A 27 -18.88 5.82 -7.82
C THR A 27 -19.56 6.38 -9.08
N VAL A 28 -19.17 7.59 -9.51
CA VAL A 28 -19.71 8.25 -10.72
C VAL A 28 -19.37 7.43 -11.98
N ARG A 29 -20.31 7.33 -12.92
CA ARG A 29 -20.10 6.55 -14.16
C ARG A 29 -18.94 7.13 -14.97
N PRO A 30 -18.14 6.28 -15.65
CA PRO A 30 -17.01 6.75 -16.46
C PRO A 30 -17.43 7.66 -17.61
N SER A 31 -18.66 7.50 -18.13
CA SER A 31 -19.22 8.37 -19.18
C SER A 31 -19.57 9.79 -18.72
N SER A 32 -19.55 10.06 -17.42
CA SER A 32 -19.93 11.36 -16.89
C SER A 32 -18.74 12.32 -16.84
N PRO A 33 -18.82 13.51 -17.45
CA PRO A 33 -17.74 14.51 -17.37
C PRO A 33 -17.51 15.02 -15.95
N TYR A 34 -18.52 14.93 -15.07
CA TYR A 34 -18.43 15.35 -13.67
C TYR A 34 -17.35 14.58 -12.89
N ARG A 35 -17.01 13.36 -13.32
CA ARG A 35 -15.97 12.54 -12.69
C ARG A 35 -14.62 13.27 -12.65
N ARG A 36 -14.23 13.90 -13.77
CA ARG A 36 -12.98 14.66 -13.88
C ARG A 36 -13.02 15.97 -13.10
N LEU A 37 -14.19 16.57 -12.93
CA LEU A 37 -14.33 17.79 -12.12
C LEU A 37 -14.10 17.52 -10.62
N ILE A 38 -14.38 16.31 -10.13
CA ILE A 38 -14.13 15.92 -8.73
C ILE A 38 -12.62 15.80 -8.43
N PHE A 39 -11.77 15.63 -9.43
CA PHE A 39 -10.31 15.63 -9.24
C PHE A 39 -9.79 16.98 -8.72
N ILE A 40 -10.38 18.10 -9.19
CA ILE A 40 -9.95 19.46 -8.83
C ILE A 40 -10.01 19.70 -7.31
N PRO A 41 -11.13 19.47 -6.60
CA PRO A 41 -11.16 19.64 -5.15
C PRO A 41 -10.25 18.66 -4.41
N ILE A 42 -10.08 17.42 -4.89
CA ILE A 42 -9.16 16.44 -4.28
C ILE A 42 -7.73 16.99 -4.27
N VAL A 43 -7.22 17.41 -5.43
CA VAL A 43 -5.87 17.95 -5.56
C VAL A 43 -5.72 19.28 -4.84
N SER A 44 -6.67 20.20 -5.01
CA SER A 44 -6.60 21.55 -4.42
C SER A 44 -6.57 21.48 -2.90
N LEU A 45 -7.45 20.67 -2.29
CA LEU A 45 -7.45 20.48 -0.83
C LEU A 45 -6.19 19.74 -0.38
N SER A 46 -5.75 18.70 -1.09
CA SER A 46 -4.53 17.97 -0.72
C SER A 46 -3.29 18.87 -0.74
N LEU A 47 -3.13 19.71 -1.78
CA LEU A 47 -2.03 20.67 -1.87
C LEU A 47 -2.15 21.78 -0.82
N TYR A 48 -3.36 22.29 -0.57
CA TYR A 48 -3.59 23.24 0.51
C TYR A 48 -3.16 22.65 1.86
N PHE A 49 -3.44 21.37 2.13
CA PHE A 49 -2.96 20.71 3.34
C PHE A 49 -1.45 20.60 3.37
N LEU A 50 -0.84 20.12 2.28
CA LEU A 50 0.60 19.91 2.24
C LEU A 50 1.40 21.22 2.40
N PHE A 51 0.92 22.34 1.85
CA PHE A 51 1.69 23.58 1.77
C PHE A 51 1.19 24.72 2.66
N CYS A 52 -0.12 24.77 2.96
CA CYS A 52 -0.72 25.90 3.68
C CYS A 52 -1.17 25.54 5.11
N SER A 53 -1.40 24.25 5.41
CA SER A 53 -1.74 23.86 6.77
C SER A 53 -0.50 23.87 7.65
N LYS A 54 -0.63 24.44 8.86
CA LYS A 54 0.42 24.39 9.88
C LYS A 54 0.42 23.00 10.51
N LEU A 55 0.87 22.00 9.75
CA LEU A 55 1.15 20.68 10.31
C LEU A 55 2.25 20.84 11.34
N SER A 56 1.89 20.67 12.61
CA SER A 56 2.85 20.80 13.70
C SER A 56 3.93 19.72 13.57
N LEU A 57 5.19 20.15 13.61
CA LEU A 57 6.33 19.22 13.67
C LEU A 57 6.44 18.54 15.04
N GLU A 58 5.68 19.00 16.05
CA GLU A 58 5.63 18.35 17.37
C GLU A 58 5.23 16.88 17.26
N ASN A 59 4.33 16.56 16.32
CA ASN A 59 3.92 15.18 16.02
C ASN A 59 4.39 14.77 14.61
N PHE A 60 5.71 14.70 14.41
CA PHE A 60 6.33 14.31 13.13
C PHE A 60 5.67 13.09 12.49
N GLN A 61 5.35 12.05 13.25
CA GLN A 61 4.72 10.83 12.73
C GLN A 61 3.34 11.08 12.12
N GLN A 62 2.49 11.88 12.77
CA GLN A 62 1.16 12.21 12.27
C GLN A 62 1.26 13.08 11.02
N THR A 63 2.15 14.07 11.05
CA THR A 63 2.42 14.96 9.92
C THR A 63 2.96 14.20 8.71
N TYR A 64 3.91 13.29 8.93
CA TYR A 64 4.47 12.44 7.89
C TYR A 64 3.42 11.50 7.29
N ALA A 65 2.64 10.82 8.14
CA ALA A 65 1.58 9.92 7.67
C ALA A 65 0.50 10.66 6.86
N ALA A 66 0.08 11.85 7.31
CA ALA A 66 -0.85 12.70 6.58
C ALA A 66 -0.27 13.13 5.22
N GLY A 67 0.99 13.56 5.20
CA GLY A 67 1.70 13.94 3.98
C GLY A 67 1.79 12.80 2.96
N CYS A 68 2.18 11.60 3.41
CA CYS A 68 2.17 10.39 2.59
C CYS A 68 0.77 10.11 2.04
N ARG A 69 -0.26 10.15 2.89
CA ARG A 69 -1.63 9.86 2.43
C ARG A 69 -2.10 10.84 1.37
N PHE A 70 -1.99 12.15 1.60
CA PHE A 70 -2.46 13.15 0.64
C PHE A 70 -1.72 13.05 -0.68
N THR A 71 -0.41 12.79 -0.63
CA THR A 71 0.39 12.54 -1.82
C THR A 71 -0.09 11.28 -2.56
N SER A 72 -0.26 10.15 -1.86
CA SER A 72 -0.79 8.92 -2.46
C SER A 72 -2.19 9.11 -3.04
N LEU A 73 -3.05 9.87 -2.38
CA LEU A 73 -4.41 10.16 -2.85
C LEU A 73 -4.39 10.95 -4.16
N ILE A 74 -3.49 11.93 -4.31
CA ILE A 74 -3.31 12.66 -5.57
C ILE A 74 -2.93 11.68 -6.69
N PHE A 75 -1.98 10.78 -6.44
CA PHE A 75 -1.55 9.81 -7.45
C PHE A 75 -2.65 8.80 -7.79
N PHE A 76 -3.33 8.23 -6.79
CA PHE A 76 -4.44 7.31 -7.01
C PHE A 76 -5.59 8.01 -7.75
N ALA A 77 -5.97 9.22 -7.34
CA ALA A 77 -6.97 10.03 -8.04
C ALA A 77 -6.55 10.35 -9.47
N SER A 78 -5.27 10.67 -9.72
CA SER A 78 -4.78 10.94 -11.07
C SER A 78 -4.91 9.70 -11.95
N THR A 79 -4.42 8.55 -11.47
CA THR A 79 -4.52 7.28 -12.20
C THR A 79 -5.98 6.93 -12.45
N ASP A 80 -6.77 6.83 -11.38
CA ASP A 80 -8.12 6.28 -11.45
C ASP A 80 -9.11 7.22 -12.14
N ILE A 81 -8.99 8.54 -11.97
CA ILE A 81 -9.97 9.51 -12.51
C ILE A 81 -9.56 10.02 -13.90
N LEU A 82 -8.27 10.26 -14.14
CA LEU A 82 -7.80 10.91 -15.37
C LEU A 82 -7.28 9.90 -16.39
N LEU A 83 -6.54 8.89 -15.94
CA LEU A 83 -5.77 8.01 -16.83
C LEU A 83 -6.48 6.69 -17.14
N SER A 84 -7.25 6.14 -16.20
CA SER A 84 -7.90 4.84 -16.32
C SER A 84 -9.42 4.87 -16.08
N ASN A 85 -10.08 3.77 -16.41
CA ASN A 85 -11.49 3.54 -16.09
C ASN A 85 -11.59 2.31 -15.18
N PRO A 86 -11.31 2.46 -13.87
CA PRO A 86 -11.29 1.34 -12.93
C PRO A 86 -12.62 0.56 -12.90
N GLN A 87 -13.77 1.19 -13.19
CA GLN A 87 -15.05 0.48 -13.30
C GLN A 87 -15.15 -0.50 -14.49
N GLN A 88 -14.32 -0.31 -15.51
CA GLN A 88 -14.24 -1.18 -16.68
C GLN A 88 -13.02 -2.09 -16.58
N ASP A 89 -11.89 -1.56 -16.09
CA ASP A 89 -10.59 -2.24 -16.11
C ASP A 89 -10.42 -3.20 -14.91
N PHE A 90 -11.03 -2.92 -13.76
CA PHE A 90 -10.84 -3.72 -12.55
C PHE A 90 -11.86 -4.84 -12.48
N HIS A 91 -11.50 -5.97 -13.09
CA HIS A 91 -12.29 -7.19 -13.05
C HIS A 91 -12.06 -7.97 -11.76
N HIS A 92 -13.14 -8.40 -11.11
CA HIS A 92 -13.09 -9.27 -9.93
C HIS A 92 -12.87 -10.74 -10.34
N ILE A 93 -12.31 -11.56 -9.45
CA ILE A 93 -12.15 -13.02 -9.60
C ILE A 93 -12.94 -13.73 -8.48
N PRO A 94 -13.93 -14.58 -8.80
CA PRO A 94 -14.43 -14.89 -10.15
C PRO A 94 -15.10 -13.67 -10.81
N PRO A 95 -15.16 -13.65 -12.16
CA PRO A 95 -15.72 -12.54 -12.92
C PRO A 95 -17.19 -12.29 -12.56
N ARG A 96 -17.53 -11.01 -12.40
CA ARG A 96 -18.92 -10.58 -12.23
C ARG A 96 -19.68 -10.78 -13.54
N LYS A 97 -21.00 -11.01 -13.45
CA LYS A 97 -21.87 -11.18 -14.64
C LYS A 97 -21.92 -9.93 -15.52
N ARG A 98 -21.72 -8.74 -14.94
CA ARG A 98 -21.75 -7.44 -15.62
C ARG A 98 -20.63 -6.54 -15.08
N PRO A 99 -20.13 -5.60 -15.90
CA PRO A 99 -19.25 -4.53 -15.44
C PRO A 99 -19.90 -3.71 -14.32
N ILE A 100 -19.11 -3.22 -13.37
CA ILE A 100 -19.65 -2.44 -12.24
C ILE A 100 -20.25 -1.10 -12.70
N SER A 101 -19.86 -0.61 -13.88
CA SER A 101 -20.44 0.61 -14.49
C SER A 101 -21.95 0.51 -14.74
N ASP A 102 -22.43 -0.71 -14.99
CA ASP A 102 -23.82 -0.98 -15.38
C ASP A 102 -24.71 -1.22 -14.16
N GLU A 103 -24.09 -1.40 -13.00
CA GLU A 103 -24.78 -1.65 -11.74
C GLU A 103 -25.34 -0.36 -11.11
N GLY A 104 -26.25 -0.55 -10.15
CA GLY A 104 -26.85 0.52 -9.37
C GLY A 104 -25.80 1.35 -8.60
N LEU A 105 -26.18 2.57 -8.19
CA LEU A 105 -25.28 3.47 -7.45
C LEU A 105 -24.75 2.84 -6.16
N GLY A 106 -25.59 2.12 -5.41
CA GLY A 106 -25.18 1.44 -4.18
C GLY A 106 -24.14 0.34 -4.41
N ALA A 107 -24.25 -0.42 -5.50
CA ALA A 107 -23.27 -1.43 -5.86
C ALA A 107 -21.93 -0.80 -6.28
N ARG A 108 -21.97 0.29 -7.05
CA ARG A 108 -20.78 1.08 -7.40
C ARG A 108 -20.10 1.70 -6.18
N PHE A 109 -20.89 2.20 -5.23
CA PHE A 109 -20.38 2.73 -3.97
C PHE A 109 -19.72 1.64 -3.12
N GLY A 110 -20.37 0.48 -2.97
CA GLY A 110 -19.79 -0.66 -2.28
C GLY A 110 -18.50 -1.16 -2.93
N TRP A 111 -18.44 -1.19 -4.26
CA TRP A 111 -17.22 -1.50 -5.01
C TRP A 111 -16.14 -0.43 -4.82
N ALA A 112 -16.48 0.86 -4.82
CA ALA A 112 -15.52 1.93 -4.57
C ALA A 112 -14.88 1.81 -3.17
N LEU A 113 -15.68 1.46 -2.15
CA LEU A 113 -15.16 1.13 -0.81
C LEU A 113 -14.26 -0.11 -0.85
N GLU A 114 -14.66 -1.14 -1.61
CA GLU A 114 -13.86 -2.35 -1.78
C GLU A 114 -12.47 -2.03 -2.35
N ILE A 115 -12.39 -1.22 -3.41
CA ILE A 115 -11.12 -0.75 -4.00
C ILE A 115 -10.31 0.07 -2.99
N LEU A 116 -10.95 0.99 -2.27
CA LEU A 116 -10.27 1.85 -1.30
C LEU A 116 -9.60 1.06 -0.18
N PHE A 117 -10.28 0.04 0.34
CA PHE A 117 -9.76 -0.81 1.42
C PHE A 117 -8.97 -2.02 0.92
N ASN A 118 -8.85 -2.20 -0.39
CA ASN A 118 -8.10 -3.27 -1.03
C ASN A 118 -7.08 -2.72 -2.04
N PRO A 119 -6.10 -1.91 -1.59
CA PRO A 119 -5.08 -1.34 -2.49
C PRO A 119 -4.18 -2.41 -3.14
N ARG A 120 -4.23 -3.66 -2.65
CA ARG A 120 -3.49 -4.80 -3.20
C ARG A 120 -4.24 -5.53 -4.31
N GLY A 121 -5.49 -5.14 -4.60
CA GLY A 121 -6.29 -5.81 -5.63
C GLY A 121 -6.57 -7.28 -5.33
N ILE A 122 -6.69 -7.68 -4.07
CA ILE A 122 -6.99 -9.08 -3.72
C ILE A 122 -8.34 -9.47 -4.31
N ASN A 123 -8.41 -10.60 -5.01
CA ASN A 123 -9.56 -11.03 -5.82
C ASN A 123 -9.85 -10.15 -7.03
N TYR A 124 -8.85 -9.42 -7.55
CA TYR A 124 -8.95 -8.73 -8.84
C TYR A 124 -8.02 -9.37 -9.87
N ALA A 125 -8.30 -9.14 -11.15
CA ALA A 125 -7.52 -9.67 -12.27
C ALA A 125 -6.06 -9.21 -12.28
N HIS A 126 -5.77 -8.05 -11.69
CA HIS A 126 -4.43 -7.52 -11.51
C HIS A 126 -3.78 -7.95 -10.18
N GLU A 127 -4.38 -8.90 -9.44
CA GLU A 127 -3.73 -9.48 -8.25
C GLU A 127 -2.41 -10.14 -8.68
N ALA A 128 -1.30 -9.74 -8.07
CA ALA A 128 0.01 -10.32 -8.33
C ALA A 128 0.15 -11.70 -7.64
N VAL A 129 -0.61 -12.70 -8.10
CA VAL A 129 -0.78 -14.00 -7.43
C VAL A 129 0.56 -14.68 -7.11
N THR A 130 1.55 -14.53 -8.01
CA THR A 130 2.91 -15.09 -7.86
C THR A 130 3.69 -14.50 -6.69
N HIS A 131 3.42 -13.26 -6.31
CA HIS A 131 4.15 -12.53 -5.27
C HIS A 131 3.31 -12.23 -4.03
N THR A 132 2.02 -12.55 -4.07
CA THR A 132 1.15 -12.45 -2.90
C THR A 132 1.37 -13.62 -1.95
N THR A 133 1.28 -13.35 -0.66
CA THR A 133 1.37 -14.40 0.36
C THR A 133 0.29 -15.46 0.13
N PRO A 134 0.56 -16.74 0.42
CA PRO A 134 -0.43 -17.79 0.32
C PRO A 134 -1.72 -17.41 1.04
N ARG A 135 -2.85 -17.67 0.38
CA ARG A 135 -4.16 -17.40 0.98
C ARG A 135 -4.35 -18.27 2.24
N PRO A 136 -5.08 -17.79 3.25
CA PRO A 136 -5.35 -18.56 4.45
C PRO A 136 -6.03 -19.90 4.10
N THR A 137 -5.53 -21.00 4.66
CA THR A 137 -6.06 -22.36 4.43
C THR A 137 -7.28 -22.67 5.29
N GLU A 138 -7.59 -21.80 6.25
CA GLU A 138 -8.70 -21.97 7.18
C GLU A 138 -10.03 -21.87 6.45
N THR A 139 -10.75 -22.98 6.42
CA THR A 139 -12.09 -23.06 5.84
C THR A 139 -13.16 -22.48 6.76
N THR A 140 -12.94 -22.47 8.08
CA THR A 140 -13.93 -22.01 9.07
C THR A 140 -13.61 -20.62 9.61
N LYS A 141 -14.66 -19.80 9.81
CA LYS A 141 -14.55 -18.43 10.35
C LYS A 141 -13.85 -18.40 11.71
N MET A 142 -14.21 -19.31 12.62
CA MET A 142 -13.64 -19.34 13.97
C MET A 142 -12.19 -19.79 14.00
N ALA A 143 -11.77 -20.73 13.14
CA ALA A 143 -10.37 -21.10 13.04
C ALA A 143 -9.52 -19.91 12.56
N PHE A 144 -10.00 -19.20 11.53
CA PHE A 144 -9.36 -17.97 11.05
C PHE A 144 -9.25 -16.92 12.15
N ILE A 145 -10.34 -16.60 12.86
CA ILE A 145 -10.33 -15.58 13.92
C ILE A 145 -9.36 -15.96 15.05
N ARG A 146 -9.37 -17.22 15.51
CA ARG A 146 -8.44 -17.69 16.55
C ARG A 146 -6.99 -17.56 16.10
N ARG A 147 -6.68 -17.90 14.85
CA ARG A 147 -5.35 -17.70 14.26
C ARG A 147 -5.00 -16.22 14.22
N GLN A 148 -5.89 -15.37 13.72
CA GLN A 148 -5.67 -13.93 13.63
C GLN A 148 -5.41 -13.32 15.00
N LEU A 149 -6.17 -13.68 16.04
CA LEU A 149 -5.96 -13.22 17.41
C LEU A 149 -4.64 -13.71 18.00
N LYS A 150 -4.31 -14.99 17.85
CA LYS A 150 -3.03 -15.55 18.33
C LYS A 150 -1.84 -14.82 17.71
N ILE A 151 -1.89 -14.62 16.39
CA ILE A 151 -0.84 -13.92 15.68
C ILE A 151 -0.84 -12.45 16.12
N HIS A 152 -1.98 -11.76 16.12
CA HIS A 152 -2.08 -10.37 16.56
C HIS A 152 -1.48 -10.15 17.96
N LEU A 153 -1.74 -11.04 18.92
CA LEU A 153 -1.13 -10.97 20.25
C LEU A 153 0.41 -11.06 20.18
N LEU A 154 0.93 -12.00 19.40
CA LEU A 154 2.38 -12.16 19.22
C LEU A 154 3.01 -10.92 18.58
N TRP A 155 2.43 -10.39 17.51
CA TRP A 155 2.91 -9.16 16.87
C TRP A 155 2.75 -7.95 17.78
N GLY A 156 1.72 -7.91 18.63
CA GLY A 156 1.53 -6.88 19.65
C GLY A 156 2.67 -6.86 20.67
N ILE A 157 3.15 -8.03 21.12
CA ILE A 157 4.32 -8.13 21.98
C ILE A 157 5.57 -7.56 21.29
N PHE A 158 5.82 -7.97 20.03
CA PHE A 158 6.97 -7.45 19.27
C PHE A 158 6.88 -5.94 19.02
N TRP A 159 5.66 -5.43 18.77
CA TRP A 159 5.41 -4.01 18.62
C TRP A 159 5.69 -3.24 19.91
N GLU A 160 5.22 -3.73 21.06
CA GLU A 160 5.53 -3.12 22.36
C GLU A 160 7.03 -3.16 22.67
N LEU A 161 7.74 -4.23 22.34
CA LEU A 161 9.20 -4.28 22.49
C LEU A 161 9.91 -3.25 21.61
N CYS A 162 9.45 -3.06 20.37
CA CYS A 162 9.96 -2.01 19.49
C CYS A 162 9.68 -0.61 20.05
N LEU A 163 8.45 -0.35 20.49
CA LEU A 163 8.08 0.92 21.10
C LEU A 163 8.86 1.18 22.38
N TRP A 164 9.01 0.17 23.23
CA TRP A 164 9.81 0.24 24.45
C TRP A 164 11.24 0.63 24.11
N SER A 165 11.89 -0.07 23.17
CA SER A 165 13.24 0.31 22.68
C SER A 165 13.30 1.75 22.15
N ASN A 166 12.32 2.16 21.33
CA ASN A 166 12.25 3.52 20.78
C ASN A 166 12.02 4.61 21.85
N ARG A 167 11.36 4.29 22.96
CA ARG A 167 11.17 5.23 24.09
C ARG A 167 12.47 5.55 24.82
N TYR A 168 13.43 4.62 24.84
CA TYR A 168 14.73 4.84 25.48
C TYR A 168 15.82 5.29 24.51
N ASN A 169 15.59 5.18 23.19
CA ASN A 169 16.56 5.62 22.20
C ASN A 169 16.64 7.16 22.14
N PRO A 170 17.78 7.78 22.52
CA PRO A 170 17.92 9.23 22.53
C PRO A 170 17.77 9.86 21.13
N TYR A 171 18.17 9.14 20.06
CA TYR A 171 18.02 9.62 18.68
C TYR A 171 16.56 9.75 18.24
N VAL A 172 15.69 8.84 18.72
CA VAL A 172 14.26 8.85 18.36
C VAL A 172 13.51 9.86 19.23
N GLN A 173 13.85 9.95 20.51
CA GLN A 173 13.24 10.90 21.45
C GLN A 173 13.70 12.35 21.25
N GLN A 174 14.65 12.60 20.33
CA GLN A 174 15.27 13.92 20.14
C GLN A 174 15.85 14.51 21.43
N ARG A 175 16.21 13.64 22.40
CA ARG A 175 16.88 14.02 23.65
C ARG A 175 18.36 14.16 23.34
N ASN A 176 18.72 15.30 22.77
CA ASN A 176 20.06 15.55 22.24
C ASN A 176 21.03 16.06 23.31
N THR A 177 20.98 15.52 24.52
CA THR A 177 21.97 15.77 25.57
C THR A 177 23.22 14.93 25.28
N PRO A 178 24.39 15.53 25.03
CA PRO A 178 25.60 14.79 24.64
C PRO A 178 25.99 13.70 25.66
N SER A 179 25.65 13.88 26.93
CA SER A 179 25.89 12.91 28.02
C SER A 179 25.22 11.56 27.80
N ASP A 180 24.07 11.51 27.12
CA ASP A 180 23.21 10.33 27.08
C ASP A 180 23.64 9.32 26.00
N ILE A 181 24.54 9.76 25.11
CA ILE A 181 24.94 9.02 23.91
C ILE A 181 26.40 8.57 24.00
N VAL A 182 27.25 9.26 24.78
CA VAL A 182 28.69 8.97 24.89
C VAL A 182 28.94 7.55 25.40
N GLY A 183 29.82 6.80 24.72
CA GLY A 183 30.23 5.44 25.08
C GLY A 183 29.41 4.30 24.45
N ILE A 184 28.17 4.55 24.05
CA ILE A 184 27.26 3.52 23.47
C ILE A 184 26.59 3.95 22.16
N GLN A 185 27.17 4.94 21.47
CA GLN A 185 26.64 5.57 20.26
C GLN A 185 26.28 4.56 19.16
N ASN A 186 27.14 3.56 18.92
CA ASN A 186 26.95 2.55 17.90
C ASN A 186 25.74 1.64 18.21
N LEU A 187 25.50 1.33 19.48
CA LEU A 187 24.34 0.54 19.89
C LEU A 187 23.04 1.32 19.68
N TRP A 188 23.04 2.62 20.01
CA TRP A 188 21.87 3.48 19.78
C TRP A 188 21.54 3.68 18.30
N ARG A 189 22.55 3.66 17.42
CA ARG A 189 22.34 3.68 15.96
C ARG A 189 21.57 2.45 15.47
N LEU A 190 21.80 1.27 16.07
CA LEU A 190 21.01 0.07 15.77
C LEU A 190 19.54 0.21 16.18
N GLY A 191 19.22 1.15 17.08
CA GLY A 191 17.85 1.47 17.46
C GLY A 191 16.99 2.06 16.33
N ILE A 192 17.57 2.32 15.15
CA ILE A 192 16.79 2.58 13.92
C ILE A 192 16.01 1.34 13.46
N ILE A 193 16.51 0.14 13.74
CA ILE A 193 15.87 -1.13 13.37
C ILE A 193 14.51 -1.29 14.07
N PRO A 194 14.39 -1.24 15.41
CA PRO A 194 13.09 -1.33 16.08
C PRO A 194 12.15 -0.19 15.68
N TYR A 195 12.66 0.99 15.33
CA TYR A 195 11.85 2.06 14.74
C TYR A 195 11.21 1.60 13.43
N TRP A 196 12.00 1.13 12.46
CA TRP A 196 11.48 0.64 11.19
C TRP A 196 10.58 -0.58 11.33
N MET A 197 10.92 -1.53 12.22
CA MET A 197 10.11 -2.72 12.47
C MET A 197 8.77 -2.40 13.13
N SER A 198 8.66 -1.30 13.87
CA SER A 198 7.38 -0.88 14.47
C SER A 198 6.31 -0.57 13.42
N ILE A 199 6.70 -0.14 12.21
CA ILE A 199 5.78 0.20 11.12
C ILE A 199 5.04 -1.04 10.60
N PRO A 200 5.70 -2.09 10.04
CA PRO A 200 5.01 -3.27 9.56
C PRO A 200 4.24 -3.96 10.70
N PHE A 201 4.74 -3.93 11.94
CA PHE A 201 4.02 -4.50 13.08
C PHE A 201 2.70 -3.79 13.34
N SER A 202 2.70 -2.46 13.29
CA SER A 202 1.47 -1.67 13.43
C SER A 202 0.50 -1.90 12.26
N MET A 203 1.00 -1.88 11.02
CA MET A 203 0.17 -2.09 9.82
C MET A 203 -0.47 -3.48 9.80
N GLU A 204 0.32 -4.53 10.09
CA GLU A 204 -0.18 -5.89 10.25
C GLU A 204 -1.21 -5.96 11.38
N GLY A 205 -0.94 -5.30 12.51
CA GLY A 205 -1.87 -5.20 13.64
C GLY A 205 -3.26 -4.67 13.23
N TYR A 206 -3.30 -3.50 12.59
CA TYR A 206 -4.54 -2.89 12.11
C TYR A 206 -5.24 -3.76 11.05
N TYR A 207 -4.47 -4.31 10.12
CA TYR A 207 -4.97 -5.20 9.08
C TYR A 207 -5.66 -6.44 9.67
N ARG A 208 -5.07 -7.07 10.70
CA ARG A 208 -5.64 -8.25 11.36
C ARG A 208 -6.93 -7.90 12.11
N ILE A 209 -6.97 -6.78 12.83
CA ILE A 209 -8.19 -6.32 13.50
C ILE A 209 -9.31 -6.08 12.47
N ALA A 210 -9.00 -5.38 11.38
CA ALA A 210 -9.94 -5.15 10.29
C ALA A 210 -10.45 -6.48 9.69
N SER A 211 -9.56 -7.45 9.47
CA SER A 211 -9.92 -8.78 8.96
C SER A 211 -10.86 -9.54 9.90
N ILE A 212 -10.64 -9.45 11.22
CA ILE A 212 -11.48 -10.08 12.23
C ILE A 212 -12.87 -9.44 12.20
N ILE A 213 -12.95 -8.11 12.22
CA ILE A 213 -14.21 -7.36 12.17
C ILE A 213 -14.97 -7.71 10.89
N ALA A 214 -14.29 -7.73 9.74
CA ALA A 214 -14.92 -7.99 8.45
C ALA A 214 -15.43 -9.44 8.30
N VAL A 215 -14.70 -10.43 8.86
CA VAL A 215 -15.12 -11.84 8.83
C VAL A 215 -16.23 -12.11 9.86
N LEU A 216 -16.17 -11.48 11.05
CA LEU A 216 -17.22 -11.55 12.07
C LEU A 216 -18.53 -10.93 11.56
N GLY A 217 -18.44 -9.75 10.95
CA GLY A 217 -19.58 -9.06 10.33
C GLY A 217 -20.14 -9.76 9.08
N GLY A 218 -19.44 -10.78 8.56
CA GLY A 218 -19.86 -11.51 7.37
C GLY A 218 -19.70 -10.74 6.06
N TRP A 219 -19.04 -9.59 6.07
CA TRP A 219 -18.75 -8.79 4.87
C TRP A 219 -17.71 -9.44 3.95
N SER A 220 -16.90 -10.36 4.50
CA SER A 220 -15.83 -11.01 3.76
C SER A 220 -15.58 -12.44 4.25
N GLN A 221 -14.94 -13.23 3.40
CA GLN A 221 -14.53 -14.60 3.74
C GLN A 221 -13.08 -14.60 4.25
N PRO A 222 -12.69 -15.53 5.13
CA PRO A 222 -11.30 -15.70 5.58
C PRO A 222 -10.26 -15.69 4.44
N ARG A 223 -10.59 -16.35 3.32
CA ARG A 223 -9.73 -16.45 2.14
C ARG A 223 -9.40 -15.10 1.47
N ASN A 224 -10.21 -14.06 1.72
CA ASN A 224 -10.01 -12.73 1.16
C ASN A 224 -8.97 -11.91 1.95
N TRP A 225 -8.44 -12.44 3.05
CA TRP A 225 -7.49 -11.76 3.92
C TRP A 225 -6.15 -12.50 4.01
N PRO A 226 -5.38 -12.61 2.89
CA PRO A 226 -3.98 -13.05 2.95
C PRO A 226 -3.18 -12.14 3.89
N ASN A 227 -2.08 -12.65 4.46
CA ASN A 227 -1.23 -11.84 5.34
C ASN A 227 -0.79 -10.54 4.61
N LEU A 228 -0.63 -9.44 5.35
CA LEU A 228 -0.21 -8.19 4.70
C LEU A 228 1.23 -8.33 4.19
N PHE A 229 2.08 -8.92 5.03
CA PHE A 229 3.47 -9.23 4.71
C PHE A 229 3.70 -10.75 4.57
N GLY A 230 4.59 -11.11 3.65
CA GLY A 230 5.06 -12.48 3.45
C GLY A 230 6.04 -12.94 4.53
N SER A 231 6.61 -14.12 4.34
CA SER A 231 7.72 -14.57 5.17
C SER A 231 8.91 -13.63 4.97
N PHE A 232 9.51 -13.14 6.05
CA PHE A 232 10.76 -12.36 5.95
C PHE A 232 11.90 -13.17 5.33
N LEU A 233 11.85 -14.50 5.42
CA LEU A 233 12.84 -15.39 4.79
C LEU A 233 12.68 -15.46 3.27
N GLU A 234 11.51 -15.13 2.75
CA GLU A 234 11.19 -15.09 1.32
C GLU A 234 11.30 -13.67 0.75
N ALA A 235 11.79 -12.71 1.54
CA ALA A 235 12.13 -11.39 1.04
C ALA A 235 13.33 -11.54 0.10
N TYR A 236 13.03 -11.74 -1.18
CA TYR A 236 14.03 -11.93 -2.24
C TYR A 236 15.04 -10.78 -2.22
N THR A 237 16.32 -11.14 -2.22
CA THR A 237 17.36 -10.19 -2.61
C THR A 237 17.25 -9.98 -4.12
N VAL A 238 17.46 -8.75 -4.58
CA VAL A 238 17.29 -8.33 -6.00
C VAL A 238 18.20 -9.13 -6.98
N HIS A 239 19.06 -10.02 -6.49
CA HIS A 239 20.09 -10.70 -7.26
C HIS A 239 19.57 -11.80 -8.19
N GLU A 240 18.42 -12.40 -7.93
CA GLU A 240 17.91 -13.52 -8.75
C GLU A 240 17.11 -13.05 -9.99
N ARG A 241 17.00 -11.74 -10.21
CA ARG A 241 16.15 -11.16 -11.26
C ARG A 241 16.82 -10.99 -12.63
N THR A 242 18.12 -11.22 -12.76
CA THR A 242 18.78 -11.05 -14.07
C THR A 242 18.50 -12.20 -15.03
N ASP A 243 18.24 -13.41 -14.52
CA ASP A 243 18.10 -14.59 -15.39
C ASP A 243 16.66 -14.72 -15.93
N ASP A 244 15.66 -14.28 -15.17
CA ASP A 244 14.23 -14.38 -15.51
C ASP A 244 13.70 -13.20 -16.36
N LEU A 245 14.49 -12.14 -16.55
CA LEU A 245 14.13 -11.08 -17.51
C LEU A 245 14.34 -11.53 -18.96
N SER A 246 15.14 -12.58 -19.19
CA SER A 246 15.32 -13.16 -20.52
C SER A 246 14.09 -13.94 -21.01
N SER A 247 13.35 -14.58 -20.09
CA SER A 247 12.15 -15.37 -20.38
C SER A 247 10.89 -14.50 -20.57
N PHE A 248 10.82 -13.33 -19.93
CA PHE A 248 9.72 -12.37 -20.11
C PHE A 248 9.68 -11.75 -21.52
N CYS A 249 10.84 -11.64 -22.21
CA CYS A 249 10.87 -11.21 -23.61
C CYS A 249 10.28 -12.24 -24.59
N GLU A 250 10.22 -13.53 -24.22
CA GLU A 250 9.73 -14.58 -25.11
C GLU A 250 8.20 -14.76 -25.07
N ILE A 251 7.53 -14.33 -23.99
CA ILE A 251 6.10 -14.62 -23.77
C ILE A 251 5.18 -13.62 -24.49
N ASP A 252 5.66 -12.41 -24.85
CA ASP A 252 4.84 -11.39 -25.52
C ASP A 252 4.63 -11.62 -27.03
N VAL A 253 5.34 -12.53 -27.67
CA VAL A 253 5.23 -12.76 -29.13
C VAL A 253 4.14 -13.79 -29.49
N ALA A 254 3.76 -14.67 -28.57
CA ALA A 254 2.84 -15.77 -28.89
C ALA A 254 1.35 -15.45 -28.69
N THR A 255 1.00 -14.48 -27.84
CA THR A 255 -0.40 -14.29 -27.38
C THR A 255 -1.14 -13.17 -28.11
N TYR A 256 -0.42 -12.17 -28.62
CA TYR A 256 -0.97 -11.08 -29.42
C TYR A 256 -0.31 -11.16 -30.78
N GLY A 257 -1.04 -11.52 -31.83
CA GLY A 257 -0.56 -11.69 -33.22
C GLY A 257 -0.01 -10.41 -33.87
N ILE A 258 0.94 -9.76 -33.22
CA ILE A 258 1.71 -8.62 -33.67
C ILE A 258 3.00 -9.22 -34.24
N LYS A 259 3.21 -9.00 -35.54
CA LYS A 259 4.44 -9.43 -36.21
C LYS A 259 5.65 -8.90 -35.46
N PRO A 260 6.70 -9.72 -35.24
CA PRO A 260 7.90 -9.30 -34.55
C PRO A 260 8.58 -8.17 -35.33
N PHE A 261 8.98 -7.14 -34.61
CA PHE A 261 9.84 -6.06 -35.11
C PHE A 261 11.27 -6.61 -35.16
N GLU A 262 11.66 -7.18 -36.32
CA GLU A 262 13.02 -7.65 -36.59
C GLU A 262 14.01 -6.47 -36.72
N GLU A 263 14.33 -5.76 -35.63
CA GLU A 263 15.40 -4.75 -35.72
C GLU A 263 16.09 -4.44 -34.39
N CYS A 264 16.53 -5.48 -33.65
CA CYS A 264 17.37 -5.26 -32.46
C CYS A 264 18.46 -6.34 -32.26
N SER A 265 19.07 -6.84 -33.34
CA SER A 265 20.21 -7.78 -33.25
C SER A 265 21.33 -7.55 -34.28
N ARG A 266 21.57 -6.31 -34.69
CA ARG A 266 22.78 -5.97 -35.47
C ARG A 266 23.62 -4.91 -34.76
N HIS A 267 24.37 -5.34 -33.74
CA HIS A 267 25.71 -4.80 -33.43
C HIS A 267 26.45 -5.74 -32.47
N THR A 268 26.94 -6.85 -33.03
CA THR A 268 28.05 -7.60 -32.45
C THR A 268 29.35 -6.99 -32.99
N PRO A 269 30.29 -6.51 -32.15
CA PRO A 269 31.57 -6.03 -32.63
C PRO A 269 32.41 -7.21 -33.11
N THR A 270 32.79 -7.16 -34.38
CA THR A 270 33.67 -8.12 -35.04
C THR A 270 35.05 -8.09 -34.38
N LEU A 271 35.39 -9.15 -33.65
CA LEU A 271 36.76 -9.42 -33.22
C LEU A 271 37.58 -9.81 -34.46
N LEU A 272 38.59 -8.99 -34.77
CA LEU A 272 39.57 -9.24 -35.82
C LEU A 272 40.40 -10.49 -35.50
N PRO A 273 40.79 -11.30 -36.51
CA PRO A 273 41.73 -12.39 -36.33
C PRO A 273 43.16 -11.84 -36.17
N ARG A 274 43.86 -12.25 -35.10
CA ARG A 274 45.32 -12.10 -35.03
C ARG A 274 45.95 -13.11 -35.99
N GLY A 275 46.47 -12.60 -37.10
CA GLY A 275 47.50 -13.27 -37.88
C GLY A 275 48.83 -13.22 -37.14
N TRP A 276 49.62 -14.28 -37.31
CA TRP A 276 50.98 -14.43 -36.83
C TRP A 276 51.93 -13.58 -37.67
N ASP A 277 52.84 -12.87 -36.99
CA ASP A 277 54.27 -12.72 -37.31
C ASP A 277 55.02 -12.44 -36.00
#